data_AF-A0A835IHS4-F1
#
_entry.id   AF-A0A835IHS4-F1
#
_cell.length_a   1.000
_cell.length_b   1.000
_cell.length_c   1.000
_cell.angle_alpha   90.00
_cell.angle_beta   90.00
_cell.angle_gamma   90.00
#
_symmetry.space_group_name_H-M   'P 1'
#
loop_
_entity.id
_entity.type
_entity.pdbx_description
1 polymer ?
#
loop_
_entity_poly.entity_id
_entity_poly.type
_entity_poly.pdbx_seq_one_letter_code
_entity_poly.pdbx_strand_id
1 'polypeptide(L)'
;MKTYTNRMKTENVFRVILVVQQNLTPFARNCIAEITTKFHLEVFQKAELLINIKEHVLVPEHEVLKPDQKKSLPERYTLKERKHSGDFVFHLYIDWILLPRMQITDPVARYYGLKRGQVVKIIRPSETA
;
A
#
# COMPACT_ATOMS: atom_id res chain seq x y z
N MET A 1 18.53 -3.37 -17.66
CA MET A 1 17.10 -3.72 -17.50
C MET A 1 16.67 -4.91 -18.35
N LYS A 2 16.84 -4.89 -19.68
CA LYS A 2 16.40 -5.99 -20.58
C LYS A 2 16.88 -7.39 -20.17
N THR A 3 18.14 -7.53 -19.74
CA THR A 3 18.70 -8.80 -19.25
C THR A 3 17.94 -9.36 -18.05
N TYR A 4 17.63 -8.52 -17.06
CA TYR A 4 16.85 -8.92 -15.89
C TYR A 4 15.41 -9.26 -16.27
N THR A 5 14.81 -8.55 -17.24
CA THR A 5 13.47 -8.88 -17.74
C THR A 5 13.41 -10.25 -18.42
N ASN A 6 14.44 -10.61 -19.19
CA ASN A 6 14.49 -11.94 -19.80
C ASN A 6 14.66 -13.02 -18.73
N ARG A 7 15.52 -12.78 -17.74
CA ARG A 7 15.70 -13.69 -16.59
C ARG A 7 14.41 -13.88 -15.79
N MET A 8 13.68 -12.80 -15.50
CA MET A 8 12.37 -12.86 -14.84
C MET A 8 11.37 -13.75 -15.60
N LYS A 9 11.36 -13.67 -16.94
CA LYS A 9 10.51 -14.53 -17.79
C LYS A 9 10.94 -15.99 -17.72
N THR A 10 12.24 -16.26 -17.86
CA THR A 10 12.78 -17.62 -17.84
C THR A 10 12.56 -18.30 -16.50
N GLU A 11 12.75 -17.57 -15.40
CA GLU A 11 12.58 -18.09 -14.04
C GLU A 11 11.12 -18.00 -13.54
N ASN A 12 10.20 -17.50 -14.37
CA ASN A 12 8.77 -17.33 -14.04
C ASN A 12 8.52 -16.51 -12.76
N VAL A 13 9.31 -15.45 -12.56
CA VAL A 13 9.24 -14.56 -11.39
C VAL A 13 8.42 -13.31 -11.73
N PHE A 14 7.31 -13.12 -11.02
CA PHE A 14 6.38 -12.01 -11.25
C PHE A 14 6.53 -10.82 -10.31
N ARG A 15 7.30 -10.98 -9.21
CA ARG A 15 7.56 -9.94 -8.21
C ARG A 15 9.05 -9.70 -8.07
N VAL A 16 9.48 -8.46 -8.21
CA VAL A 16 10.89 -8.09 -8.10
C VAL A 16 11.05 -6.80 -7.32
N ILE A 17 12.03 -6.79 -6.41
CA ILE A 17 12.50 -5.61 -5.70
C ILE A 17 13.84 -5.22 -6.32
N LEU A 18 13.91 -4.04 -6.91
CA LEU A 18 15.12 -3.47 -7.51
C LEU A 18 15.71 -2.43 -6.57
N VAL A 19 16.87 -2.72 -6.00
CA VAL A 19 17.61 -1.79 -5.13
C VAL A 19 18.64 -1.02 -5.94
N VAL A 20 18.56 0.31 -5.94
CA VAL A 20 19.47 1.20 -6.68
C VAL A 20 20.32 2.04 -5.73
N GLN A 21 21.58 2.30 -6.10
CA GLN A 21 22.47 3.13 -5.27
C GLN A 21 22.19 4.63 -5.44
N GLN A 22 21.78 5.06 -6.63
CA GLN A 22 21.48 6.44 -6.97
C GLN A 22 20.10 6.54 -7.63
N ASN A 23 19.57 7.76 -7.71
CA ASN A 23 18.33 8.05 -8.41
C ASN A 23 18.34 7.52 -9.84
N LEU A 24 17.22 6.92 -10.26
CA LEU A 24 17.04 6.48 -11.64
C LEU A 24 16.96 7.68 -12.59
N THR A 25 17.67 7.56 -13.72
CA THR A 25 17.52 8.51 -14.84
C THR A 25 16.07 8.51 -15.34
N PRO A 26 15.57 9.63 -15.90
CA PRO A 26 14.21 9.69 -16.44
C PRO A 26 13.91 8.60 -17.47
N PHE A 27 14.89 8.28 -18.33
CA PHE A 27 14.79 7.19 -19.29
C PHE A 27 14.60 5.82 -18.61
N ALA A 28 15.37 5.54 -17.56
CA ALA A 28 15.26 4.29 -16.82
C ALA A 28 13.90 4.18 -16.09
N ARG A 29 13.37 5.29 -15.57
CA ARG A 29 12.03 5.34 -14.96
C ARG A 29 10.93 4.99 -15.97
N ASN A 30 11.00 5.53 -17.19
CA ASN A 30 10.04 5.21 -18.25
C ASN A 30 10.09 3.72 -18.62
N CYS A 31 11.30 3.17 -18.80
CA CYS A 31 11.48 1.75 -19.10
C CYS A 31 10.95 0.85 -17.97
N ILE A 32 11.12 1.25 -16.71
CA ILE A 32 10.57 0.52 -15.57
C ILE A 32 9.04 0.57 -15.57
N ALA A 33 8.44 1.74 -15.84
CA ALA A 33 6.99 1.88 -15.91
C ALA A 33 6.37 0.93 -16.97
N GLU A 34 7.02 0.75 -18.11
CA GLU A 34 6.61 -0.24 -19.12
C GLU A 34 6.67 -1.67 -18.60
N ILE A 35 7.74 -2.03 -17.88
CA ILE A 35 7.92 -3.37 -17.29
C ILE A 35 6.91 -3.63 -16.18
N THR A 36 6.57 -2.62 -15.38
CA THR A 36 5.61 -2.69 -14.27
C THR A 36 4.20 -3.10 -14.73
N THR A 37 3.87 -2.94 -16.02
CA THR A 37 2.57 -3.41 -16.57
C THR A 37 2.46 -4.93 -16.61
N LYS A 38 3.58 -5.65 -16.74
CA LYS A 38 3.64 -7.13 -16.86
C LYS A 38 4.15 -7.80 -15.59
N PHE A 39 5.02 -7.12 -14.85
CA PHE A 39 5.65 -7.62 -13.64
C PHE A 39 5.39 -6.66 -12.49
N HIS A 40 5.21 -7.17 -11.28
CA HIS A 40 5.13 -6.34 -10.10
C HIS A 40 6.56 -5.97 -9.66
N LEU A 41 7.02 -4.81 -10.12
CA LEU A 41 8.37 -4.31 -9.85
C LEU A 41 8.32 -3.10 -8.91
N GLU A 42 9.03 -3.21 -7.79
CA GLU A 42 9.21 -2.13 -6.82
C GLU A 42 10.67 -1.68 -6.83
N VAL A 43 10.90 -0.37 -6.80
CA VAL A 43 12.25 0.21 -6.76
C VAL A 43 12.48 0.78 -5.38
N PHE A 44 13.64 0.51 -4.79
CA PHE A 44 14.11 1.12 -3.55
C PHE A 44 15.49 1.70 -3.71
N GLN A 45 15.77 2.80 -3.03
CA GLN A 45 17.13 3.30 -2.94
C GLN A 45 17.86 2.59 -1.81
N LYS A 46 19.15 2.33 -2.00
CA LYS A 46 19.99 1.75 -0.96
C LYS A 46 19.91 2.55 0.34
N ALA A 47 19.85 3.88 0.24
CA ALA A 47 19.71 4.77 1.38
C ALA A 47 18.41 4.55 2.18
N GLU A 48 17.31 4.21 1.52
CA GLU A 48 16.01 3.94 2.16
C GLU A 48 16.02 2.63 2.98
N LEU A 49 16.91 1.70 2.63
CA LEU A 49 17.00 0.38 3.26
C LEU A 49 18.07 0.29 4.35
N LEU A 50 18.77 1.39 4.65
CA LEU A 50 19.80 1.41 5.70
C LEU A 50 19.21 1.24 7.10
N ILE A 51 17.97 1.70 7.30
CA ILE A 51 17.28 1.68 8.59
C ILE A 51 15.87 1.14 8.37
N ASN A 52 15.45 0.21 9.21
CA ASN A 52 14.09 -0.27 9.20
C ASN A 52 13.16 0.78 9.83
N ILE A 53 12.46 1.55 9.01
CA ILE A 53 11.53 2.58 9.46
C ILE A 53 10.41 2.03 10.36
N LYS A 54 10.09 0.74 10.26
CA LYS A 54 9.05 0.08 11.06
C LYS A 54 9.39 0.03 12.54
N GLU A 55 10.68 0.02 12.88
CA GLU A 55 11.18 -0.04 14.26
C GLU A 55 11.30 1.34 14.90
N HIS A 56 11.02 2.40 14.17
CA HIS A 56 11.09 3.76 14.68
C HIS A 56 9.94 4.03 15.66
N VAL A 57 10.26 4.63 16.83
CA VAL A 57 9.29 4.90 17.92
C VAL A 57 8.06 5.71 17.48
N LEU A 58 8.22 6.60 16.51
CA LEU A 58 7.11 7.42 15.98
C LEU A 58 6.26 6.71 14.92
N VAL A 59 6.65 5.51 14.48
CA VAL A 59 5.91 4.74 13.49
C VAL A 59 5.06 3.69 14.23
N PRO A 60 3.73 3.85 14.27
CA PRO A 60 2.85 2.88 14.92
C PRO A 60 2.83 1.54 14.16
N GLU A 61 2.25 0.51 14.77
CA GLU A 61 2.10 -0.78 14.12
C GLU A 61 1.03 -0.74 13.03
N HIS A 62 1.33 -1.34 11.88
CA HIS A 62 0.48 -1.36 10.69
C HIS A 62 0.11 -2.81 10.33
N GLU A 63 -1.19 -3.09 10.27
CA GLU A 63 -1.75 -4.40 9.94
C GLU A 63 -2.58 -4.32 8.65
N VAL A 64 -2.16 -5.01 7.59
CA VAL A 64 -2.91 -5.04 6.33
C VAL A 64 -4.14 -5.91 6.49
N LEU A 65 -5.32 -5.33 6.28
CA LEU A 65 -6.58 -6.06 6.45
C LEU A 65 -6.82 -7.03 5.29
N LYS A 66 -7.27 -8.24 5.64
CA LYS A 66 -7.73 -9.22 4.66
C LYS A 66 -9.02 -8.73 3.98
N PRO A 67 -9.32 -9.19 2.76
CA PRO A 67 -10.56 -8.84 2.06
C PRO A 67 -11.83 -9.08 2.91
N ASP A 68 -11.84 -10.14 3.71
CA ASP A 68 -12.99 -10.49 4.56
C ASP A 68 -13.15 -9.52 5.74
N GLN A 69 -12.03 -9.15 6.38
CA GLN A 69 -12.03 -8.15 7.44
C GLN A 69 -12.44 -6.78 6.91
N LYS A 70 -11.97 -6.43 5.71
CA LYS A 70 -12.35 -5.19 5.01
C LYS A 70 -13.87 -5.12 4.78
N LYS A 71 -14.52 -6.21 4.37
CA LYS A 71 -15.97 -6.26 4.15
C LYS A 71 -16.78 -6.00 5.42
N SER A 72 -16.26 -6.38 6.58
CA SER A 72 -16.92 -6.15 7.88
C SER A 72 -16.77 -4.72 8.44
N LEU A 73 -15.94 -3.88 7.83
CA LEU A 73 -15.70 -2.51 8.33
C LEU A 73 -16.91 -1.59 8.21
N PRO A 74 -17.61 -1.51 7.06
CA PRO A 74 -18.80 -0.67 6.94
C PRO A 74 -19.82 -1.02 8.03
N GLU A 75 -20.17 -2.31 8.19
CA GLU A 75 -21.14 -2.77 9.20
C GLU A 75 -20.85 -2.28 10.63
N ARG A 76 -19.57 -2.16 11.01
CA ARG A 76 -19.17 -1.70 12.36
C ARG A 76 -19.24 -0.19 12.53
N TYR A 77 -19.01 0.58 11.47
CA TYR A 77 -18.92 2.04 11.52
C TYR A 77 -20.17 2.76 10.98
N THR A 78 -21.03 2.06 10.23
CA THR A 78 -22.33 2.57 9.73
C THR A 78 -23.32 2.89 10.87
N LEU A 79 -23.15 2.32 12.08
CA LEU A 79 -24.16 2.41 13.16
C LEU A 79 -24.14 3.66 14.05
N LYS A 80 -23.35 4.70 13.76
CA LYS A 80 -23.36 5.92 14.60
C LYS A 80 -24.03 7.15 14.00
N GLU A 81 -24.23 7.24 12.68
CA GLU A 81 -24.70 8.51 12.09
C GLU A 81 -26.09 8.52 11.47
N ARG A 82 -26.76 7.38 11.19
CA ARG A 82 -28.08 7.44 10.53
C ARG A 82 -29.11 6.40 11.00
N LYS A 83 -29.89 6.77 12.02
CA LYS A 83 -31.26 6.28 12.27
C LYS A 83 -32.31 6.99 11.39
N HIS A 84 -31.94 7.71 10.34
CA HIS A 84 -32.88 8.49 9.54
C HIS A 84 -32.63 8.36 8.03
N SER A 85 -33.75 8.19 7.32
CA SER A 85 -33.96 8.18 5.87
C SER A 85 -33.41 6.99 5.08
N GLY A 86 -34.35 6.20 4.56
CA GLY A 86 -34.10 5.03 3.73
C GLY A 86 -33.54 5.41 2.38
N ASP A 87 -32.35 4.90 2.10
CA ASP A 87 -31.86 4.52 0.77
C ASP A 87 -30.62 3.64 0.98
N PHE A 88 -30.82 2.33 0.82
CA PHE A 88 -29.90 1.28 1.27
C PHE A 88 -28.64 1.15 0.38
N VAL A 89 -28.69 1.66 -0.86
CA VAL A 89 -27.61 1.47 -1.86
C VAL A 89 -26.60 2.63 -1.85
N PHE A 90 -27.00 3.83 -1.42
CA PHE A 90 -26.12 5.02 -1.44
C PHE A 90 -25.13 5.08 -0.27
N HIS A 91 -25.41 4.34 0.82
CA HIS A 91 -24.59 4.34 2.03
C HIS A 91 -23.23 3.67 1.84
N LEU A 92 -23.17 2.52 1.15
CA LEU A 92 -21.96 1.72 1.10
C LEU A 92 -20.80 2.40 0.36
N TYR A 93 -21.09 3.31 -0.59
CA TYR A 93 -20.06 4.02 -1.37
C TYR A 93 -19.53 5.28 -0.65
N ILE A 94 -20.33 5.91 0.20
CA ILE A 94 -19.94 7.08 0.99
C ILE A 94 -19.01 6.66 2.14
N ASP A 95 -19.23 5.52 2.79
CA ASP A 95 -18.42 5.11 3.94
C ASP A 95 -16.93 4.90 3.60
N TRP A 96 -16.61 4.47 2.36
CA TRP A 96 -15.23 4.36 1.90
C TRP A 96 -14.57 5.71 1.61
N ILE A 97 -15.33 6.75 1.26
CA ILE A 97 -14.76 8.08 0.93
C ILE A 97 -14.28 8.82 2.18
N LEU A 98 -14.86 8.48 3.34
CA LEU A 98 -14.54 9.07 4.64
C LEU A 98 -13.26 8.50 5.25
N LEU A 99 -12.78 7.35 4.79
CA LEU A 99 -11.55 6.78 5.32
C LEU A 99 -10.34 7.64 4.96
N PRO A 100 -9.44 7.92 5.93
CA PRO A 100 -8.17 8.60 5.66
C PRO A 100 -7.38 7.89 4.56
N ARG A 101 -6.87 8.67 3.60
CA ARG A 101 -6.10 8.15 2.46
C ARG A 101 -4.60 8.22 2.76
N MET A 102 -3.89 7.14 2.45
CA MET A 102 -2.43 7.07 2.51
C MET A 102 -1.86 7.21 1.09
N GLN A 103 -0.77 7.97 0.94
CA GLN A 103 -0.08 8.07 -0.35
C GLN A 103 0.66 6.77 -0.66
N ILE A 104 0.71 6.38 -1.94
CA ILE A 104 1.47 5.18 -2.38
C ILE A 104 2.98 5.40 -2.23
N THR A 105 3.41 6.66 -2.27
CA THR A 105 4.79 7.07 -2.06
C THR A 105 5.21 7.08 -0.60
N ASP A 106 4.27 6.88 0.33
CA ASP A 106 4.57 6.79 1.75
C ASP A 106 5.56 5.64 2.02
N PRO A 107 6.62 5.85 2.82
CA PRO A 107 7.60 4.80 3.12
C PRO A 107 6.99 3.53 3.71
N VAL A 108 5.98 3.65 4.58
CA VAL A 108 5.27 2.50 5.16
C VAL A 108 4.44 1.80 4.09
N ALA A 109 3.76 2.56 3.22
CA ALA A 109 3.01 1.98 2.11
C ALA A 109 3.92 1.18 1.16
N ARG A 110 5.11 1.69 0.86
CA ARG A 110 6.12 1.00 0.06
C ARG A 110 6.69 -0.22 0.78
N TYR A 111 6.96 -0.12 2.08
CA TYR A 111 7.47 -1.24 2.89
C TYR A 111 6.54 -2.46 2.86
N TYR A 112 5.22 -2.24 2.99
CA TYR A 112 4.21 -3.31 2.92
C TYR A 112 3.78 -3.68 1.49
N GLY A 113 4.31 -3.00 0.45
CA GLY A 113 3.90 -3.21 -0.94
C GLY A 113 2.41 -2.93 -1.19
N LEU A 114 1.85 -1.92 -0.51
CA LEU A 114 0.42 -1.61 -0.55
C LEU A 114 -0.03 -1.18 -1.95
N LYS A 115 -1.21 -1.68 -2.35
CA LYS A 115 -1.90 -1.32 -3.59
C LYS A 115 -3.13 -0.48 -3.29
N ARG A 116 -3.53 0.33 -4.28
CA ARG A 116 -4.75 1.15 -4.20
C ARG A 116 -5.95 0.27 -3.84
N GLY A 117 -6.75 0.74 -2.90
CA GLY A 117 -7.95 0.04 -2.43
C GLY A 117 -7.70 -0.99 -1.32
N GLN A 118 -6.45 -1.27 -0.94
CA GLN A 118 -6.16 -1.98 0.30
C GLN A 118 -6.39 -1.06 1.51
N VAL A 119 -6.72 -1.67 2.64
CA VAL A 119 -6.98 -0.96 3.89
C VAL A 119 -6.00 -1.47 4.93
N VAL A 120 -5.40 -0.54 5.66
CA VAL A 120 -4.44 -0.84 6.72
C VAL A 120 -5.01 -0.32 8.03
N LYS A 121 -4.99 -1.19 9.04
CA LYS A 121 -5.31 -0.84 10.42
C LYS A 121 -4.04 -0.35 11.10
N ILE A 122 -4.14 0.82 11.73
CA ILE A 122 -3.03 1.44 12.45
C ILE A 122 -3.30 1.31 13.95
N ILE A 123 -2.38 0.68 14.68
CA ILE A 123 -2.48 0.47 16.12
C ILE A 123 -1.54 1.48 16.79
N ARG A 124 -2.13 2.45 17.49
CA ARG A 124 -1.37 3.47 18.23
C ARG A 124 -1.42 3.17 19.72
N PRO A 125 -0.30 3.26 20.45
CA PRO A 125 -0.35 3.27 21.91
C PRO A 125 -1.15 4.50 22.35
N SER A 126 -2.11 4.31 23.24
CA SER A 126 -2.89 5.40 23.82
C SER A 126 -2.18 5.92 25.06
N GLU A 127 -2.09 7.24 25.22
CA GLU A 127 -1.65 7.84 26.49
C GLU A 127 -2.75 7.78 27.56
N THR A 128 -4.01 7.58 27.16
CA THR A 128 -5.20 7.73 28.02
C THR A 128 -5.97 6.43 28.28
N ALA A 129 -5.43 5.27 27.91
CA ALA A 129 -6.09 3.97 28.12
C ALA A 129 -5.34 3.11 29.15
#